data_AF-A0A0F8TKK4-F1
#
_entry.id   AF-A0A0F8TKK4-F1
#
_cell.length_a   1.000
_cell.length_b   1.000
_cell.length_c   1.000
_cell.angle_alpha   90.00
_cell.angle_beta   90.00
_cell.angle_gamma   90.00
#
_symmetry.space_group_name_H-M   'P 1'
#
loop_
_entity.id
_entity.type
_entity.pdbx_description
1 polymer ?
#
loop_
_entity_poly.entity_id
_entity_poly.type
_entity_poly.pdbx_seq_one_letter_code
_entity_poly.pdbx_strand_id
1 'polypeptide(L)'
;MNETVISSILGTDSNIIAAITGAIVGGILSFLAYYMLYIKQQKNELKNIAKAMKINFKHLEKSEIGHYGSLYKNINESTQGKMLPEHPLYLDNDLYFSFVHDICKFEDNLSDDIYEFYIDLFRAEMNRSYIQEHKDIEEVKEKTFCDYCFIDMKAELIRCSEKIPKIISRLEEKYEN
;
A
#
# COMPACT_ATOMS: atom_id res chain seq x y z
N MET A 1 -4.33 -38.75 67.70
CA MET A 1 -3.19 -37.96 67.19
C MET A 1 -2.87 -38.18 65.70
N ASN A 2 -3.45 -39.17 65.00
CA ASN A 2 -3.17 -39.38 63.57
C ASN A 2 -4.03 -38.56 62.59
N GLU A 3 -5.26 -38.19 62.96
CA GLU A 3 -6.17 -37.48 62.04
C GLU A 3 -5.75 -36.04 61.76
N THR A 4 -5.15 -35.38 62.76
CA THR A 4 -4.76 -33.96 62.70
C THR A 4 -3.51 -33.73 61.84
N VAL A 5 -2.64 -34.74 61.74
CA VAL A 5 -1.41 -34.68 60.91
C VAL A 5 -1.74 -34.98 59.44
N ILE A 6 -2.68 -35.90 59.18
CA ILE A 6 -3.13 -36.21 57.82
C ILE A 6 -3.94 -35.04 57.24
N SER A 7 -4.78 -34.36 58.04
CA SER A 7 -5.52 -33.19 57.59
C SER A 7 -4.64 -31.98 57.30
N SER A 8 -3.55 -31.78 58.05
CA SER A 8 -2.63 -30.66 57.82
C SER A 8 -1.79 -30.84 56.57
N ILE A 9 -1.33 -32.07 56.29
CA ILE A 9 -0.53 -32.41 55.10
C ILE A 9 -1.39 -32.31 53.82
N LEU A 10 -2.61 -32.86 53.84
CA LEU A 10 -3.55 -32.77 52.71
C LEU A 10 -4.03 -31.33 52.43
N GLY A 11 -4.15 -30.50 53.47
CA GLY A 11 -4.56 -29.09 53.34
C GLY A 11 -3.47 -28.19 52.75
N THR A 12 -2.20 -28.41 53.08
CA THR A 12 -1.07 -27.65 52.51
C THR A 12 -0.80 -28.02 51.05
N ASP A 13 -0.86 -29.30 50.69
CA ASP A 13 -0.62 -29.74 49.31
C ASP A 13 -1.74 -29.30 48.36
N SER A 14 -2.99 -29.33 48.83
CA SER A 14 -4.15 -28.81 48.08
C SER A 14 -4.03 -27.31 47.78
N ASN A 15 -3.58 -26.52 48.76
CA ASN A 15 -3.37 -25.08 48.58
C ASN A 15 -2.22 -24.76 47.59
N ILE A 16 -1.14 -25.55 47.61
CA ILE A 16 -0.02 -25.40 46.66
C ILE A 16 -0.47 -25.78 45.25
N ILE A 17 -1.21 -26.89 45.08
CA ILE A 17 -1.76 -27.30 43.78
C ILE A 17 -2.74 -26.25 43.25
N ALA A 18 -3.60 -25.70 44.11
CA ALA A 18 -4.52 -24.62 43.73
C ALA A 18 -3.78 -23.34 43.31
N ALA A 19 -2.70 -22.98 44.02
CA ALA A 19 -1.87 -21.82 43.67
C ALA A 19 -1.14 -22.02 42.32
N ILE A 20 -0.55 -23.20 42.09
CA ILE A 20 0.10 -23.55 40.81
C ILE A 20 -0.92 -23.55 39.67
N THR A 21 -2.08 -24.17 39.88
CA THR A 21 -3.16 -24.21 38.88
C THR A 21 -3.67 -22.81 38.58
N GLY A 22 -3.88 -21.99 39.62
CA GLY A 22 -4.28 -20.59 39.48
C GLY A 22 -3.28 -19.75 38.72
N ALA A 23 -1.97 -19.93 38.96
CA ALA A 23 -0.91 -19.25 38.23
C ALA A 23 -0.87 -19.67 36.75
N ILE A 24 -1.03 -20.97 36.45
CA ILE A 24 -1.07 -21.47 35.07
C ILE A 24 -2.30 -20.93 34.34
N VAL A 25 -3.49 -21.02 34.94
CA VAL A 25 -4.74 -20.52 34.35
C VAL A 25 -4.67 -19.01 34.15
N GLY A 26 -4.17 -18.27 35.13
CA GLY A 26 -3.94 -16.83 35.02
C GLY A 26 -3.00 -16.47 33.87
N GLY A 27 -1.86 -17.17 33.76
CA GLY A 27 -0.92 -16.98 32.66
C GLY A 27 -1.53 -17.24 31.28
N ILE A 28 -2.30 -18.32 31.13
CA ILE A 28 -2.99 -18.65 29.88
C ILE A 28 -4.02 -17.57 29.51
N LEU A 29 -4.83 -17.13 30.48
CA LEU A 29 -5.85 -16.10 30.25
C LEU A 29 -5.21 -14.74 29.89
N SER A 30 -4.14 -14.34 30.58
CA SER A 30 -3.39 -13.12 30.26
C SER A 30 -2.77 -13.19 28.86
N PHE A 31 -2.20 -14.33 28.48
CA PHE A 31 -1.66 -14.52 27.14
C PHE A 31 -2.75 -14.44 26.06
N LEU A 32 -3.90 -15.08 26.27
CA LEU A 32 -5.02 -15.02 25.32
C LEU A 32 -5.56 -13.59 25.18
N ALA A 33 -5.71 -12.86 26.28
CA ALA A 33 -6.15 -11.46 26.26
C ALA A 33 -5.16 -10.57 25.50
N TYR A 34 -3.86 -10.74 25.77
CA TYR A 34 -2.80 -10.05 25.03
C TYR A 34 -2.85 -10.37 23.53
N TYR A 35 -2.97 -11.65 23.17
CA TYR A 35 -3.00 -12.09 21.77
C TYR A 35 -4.21 -11.53 21.02
N MET A 36 -5.39 -11.49 21.65
CA MET A 36 -6.58 -10.86 21.06
C MET A 36 -6.39 -9.35 20.85
N LEU A 37 -5.81 -8.65 21.82
CA LEU A 37 -5.51 -7.22 21.70
C LEU A 37 -4.49 -6.95 20.60
N TYR A 38 -3.44 -7.77 20.52
CA TYR A 38 -2.43 -7.70 19.48
C TYR A 38 -3.04 -7.86 18.08
N ILE A 39 -3.87 -8.89 17.86
CA ILE A 39 -4.57 -9.08 16.59
C ILE A 39 -5.46 -7.88 16.26
N LYS A 40 -6.21 -7.36 17.23
CA LYS A 40 -7.08 -6.20 17.03
C LYS A 40 -6.29 -4.95 16.64
N GLN A 41 -5.13 -4.74 17.27
CA GLN A 41 -4.25 -3.63 16.97
C GLN A 41 -3.69 -3.73 15.55
N GLN A 42 -3.19 -4.91 15.15
CA GLN A 42 -2.69 -5.16 13.79
C GLN A 42 -3.77 -4.92 12.72
N LYS A 43 -5.00 -5.39 12.95
CA LYS A 43 -6.13 -5.13 12.04
C LYS A 43 -6.47 -3.65 11.93
N ASN A 44 -6.47 -2.93 13.04
CA ASN A 44 -6.73 -1.49 13.05
C ASN A 44 -5.62 -0.70 12.33
N GLU A 45 -4.36 -1.09 12.50
CA GLU A 45 -3.23 -0.49 11.79
C GLU A 45 -3.38 -0.69 10.28
N LEU A 46 -3.62 -1.91 9.83
CA LEU A 46 -3.82 -2.21 8.41
C LEU A 46 -5.02 -1.44 7.83
N LYS A 47 -6.12 -1.30 8.57
CA LYS A 47 -7.28 -0.48 8.17
C LYS A 47 -6.92 1.00 8.03
N ASN A 48 -6.08 1.54 8.91
CA ASN A 48 -5.62 2.92 8.83
C ASN A 48 -4.70 3.14 7.62
N ILE A 49 -3.78 2.21 7.36
CA ILE A 49 -2.92 2.23 6.17
C ILE A 49 -3.78 2.17 4.91
N ALA A 50 -4.74 1.23 4.83
CA ALA A 50 -5.66 1.11 3.71
C ALA A 50 -6.43 2.41 3.43
N LYS A 51 -6.93 3.05 4.48
CA LYS A 51 -7.64 4.33 4.39
C LYS A 51 -6.73 5.46 3.87
N ALA A 52 -5.51 5.55 4.38
CA ALA A 52 -4.55 6.56 3.93
C ALA A 52 -4.15 6.33 2.46
N MET A 53 -3.89 5.07 2.09
CA MET A 53 -3.59 4.67 0.71
C MET A 53 -4.73 5.01 -0.24
N LYS A 54 -5.98 4.70 0.14
CA LYS A 54 -7.17 5.05 -0.63
C LYS A 54 -7.28 6.57 -0.85
N ILE A 55 -7.05 7.37 0.19
CA ILE A 55 -7.05 8.84 0.05
C ILE A 55 -6.00 9.28 -0.96
N ASN A 56 -4.80 8.69 -0.91
CA ASN A 56 -3.74 8.95 -1.86
C ASN A 56 -4.16 8.61 -3.30
N PHE A 57 -4.70 7.41 -3.54
CA PHE A 57 -5.16 7.03 -4.88
C PHE A 57 -6.32 7.90 -5.40
N LYS A 58 -7.24 8.34 -4.53
CA LYS A 58 -8.28 9.33 -4.91
C LYS A 58 -7.72 10.71 -5.24
N HIS A 59 -6.57 11.06 -4.66
CA HIS A 59 -5.85 12.27 -5.05
C HIS A 59 -5.17 12.09 -6.41
N LEU A 60 -4.47 10.96 -6.62
CA LEU A 60 -3.82 10.63 -7.88
C LEU A 60 -4.82 10.57 -9.06
N GLU A 61 -6.04 10.08 -8.82
CA GLU A 61 -7.14 10.08 -9.80
C GLU A 61 -7.46 11.49 -10.33
N LYS A 62 -7.30 12.51 -9.48
CA LYS A 62 -7.59 13.92 -9.80
C LYS A 62 -6.35 14.73 -10.18
N SER A 63 -5.17 14.10 -10.12
CA SER A 63 -3.89 14.70 -10.46
C SER A 63 -3.63 14.67 -11.97
N GLU A 64 -2.44 15.13 -12.39
CA GLU A 64 -1.97 15.01 -13.76
C GLU A 64 -1.99 13.55 -14.26
N ILE A 65 -1.73 12.57 -13.39
CA ILE A 65 -1.76 11.14 -13.78
C ILE A 65 -3.15 10.75 -14.30
N GLY A 66 -4.21 11.09 -13.56
CA GLY A 66 -5.58 10.80 -13.96
C GLY A 66 -6.02 11.60 -15.18
N HIS A 67 -5.63 12.88 -15.24
CA HIS A 67 -5.92 13.76 -16.37
C HIS A 67 -5.28 13.24 -17.68
N TYR A 68 -3.96 13.09 -17.71
CA TYR A 68 -3.23 12.67 -18.90
C TYR A 68 -3.51 11.20 -19.27
N GLY A 69 -3.68 10.31 -18.29
CA GLY A 69 -4.06 8.92 -18.58
C GLY A 69 -5.42 8.81 -19.29
N SER A 70 -6.42 9.57 -18.84
CA SER A 70 -7.73 9.65 -19.52
C SER A 70 -7.63 10.32 -20.88
N LEU A 71 -6.86 11.41 -20.98
CA LEU A 71 -6.63 12.14 -22.23
C LEU A 71 -6.01 11.22 -23.29
N TYR A 72 -4.95 10.52 -22.96
CA TYR A 72 -4.23 9.63 -23.86
C TYR A 72 -4.99 8.38 -24.26
N LYS A 73 -5.91 7.92 -23.41
CA LYS A 73 -6.80 6.79 -23.72
C LYS A 73 -7.85 7.16 -24.77
N ASN A 74 -8.32 8.40 -24.76
CA ASN A 74 -9.49 8.84 -25.55
C ASN A 74 -9.15 9.56 -26.86
N ILE A 75 -7.87 9.87 -27.10
CA ILE A 75 -7.44 10.63 -28.29
C ILE A 75 -6.83 9.71 -29.36
N ASN A 76 -7.35 9.84 -30.59
CA ASN A 76 -6.65 9.42 -31.80
C ASN A 76 -5.51 10.41 -32.10
N GLU A 77 -4.30 9.87 -32.31
CA GLU A 77 -3.00 10.57 -32.37
C GLU A 77 -2.89 11.68 -33.42
N SER A 78 -3.88 11.83 -34.30
CA SER A 78 -3.85 12.77 -35.43
C SER A 78 -4.22 14.22 -35.08
N THR A 79 -4.84 14.49 -33.93
CA THR A 79 -5.60 15.75 -33.75
C THR A 79 -5.04 16.70 -32.69
N GLN A 80 -4.13 16.24 -31.83
CA GLN A 80 -3.42 17.09 -30.87
C GLN A 80 -1.95 16.72 -30.90
N GLY A 81 -1.09 17.73 -31.02
CA GLY A 81 0.35 17.55 -30.83
C GLY A 81 0.66 16.92 -29.48
N LYS A 82 1.90 16.47 -29.29
CA LYS A 82 2.35 15.77 -28.07
C LYS A 82 2.15 16.65 -26.84
N MET A 83 1.02 16.49 -26.17
CA MET A 83 0.72 17.17 -24.91
C MET A 83 1.50 16.46 -23.81
N LEU A 84 2.61 17.05 -23.39
CA LEU A 84 3.46 16.53 -22.31
C LEU A 84 2.98 17.08 -20.96
N PRO A 85 3.00 16.29 -19.88
CA PRO A 85 2.85 16.81 -18.53
C PRO A 85 3.92 17.86 -18.23
N GLU A 86 3.48 19.06 -17.82
CA GLU A 86 4.39 20.18 -17.54
C GLU A 86 5.09 20.00 -16.19
N HIS A 87 4.41 19.39 -15.22
CA HIS A 87 4.91 19.18 -13.88
C HIS A 87 5.35 17.72 -13.64
N PRO A 88 6.16 17.46 -12.60
CA PRO A 88 6.46 16.10 -12.17
C PRO A 88 5.18 15.32 -11.83
N LEU A 89 5.13 14.05 -12.25
CA LEU A 89 3.98 13.18 -12.03
C LEU A 89 3.82 12.76 -10.57
N TYR A 90 4.89 12.86 -9.78
CA TYR A 90 4.90 12.66 -8.34
C TYR A 90 5.88 13.64 -7.69
N LEU A 91 5.66 13.94 -6.41
CA LEU A 91 6.57 14.75 -5.60
C LEU A 91 7.50 13.85 -4.78
N ASP A 92 8.70 14.33 -4.46
CA ASP A 92 9.64 13.62 -3.58
C ASP A 92 9.05 13.32 -2.18
N ASN A 93 8.04 14.10 -1.78
CA ASN A 93 7.32 13.95 -0.52
C ASN A 93 6.03 13.13 -0.66
N ASP A 94 5.80 12.48 -1.79
CA ASP A 94 4.58 11.71 -1.99
C ASP A 94 4.50 10.52 -1.05
N LEU A 95 3.25 10.22 -0.67
CA LEU A 95 2.89 9.18 0.29
C LEU A 95 3.41 7.79 -0.11
N TYR A 96 3.77 7.57 -1.37
CA TYR A 96 4.43 6.34 -1.82
C TYR A 96 5.68 6.00 -1.00
N PHE A 97 6.59 6.96 -0.84
CA PHE A 97 7.83 6.74 -0.10
C PHE A 97 7.58 6.47 1.38
N SER A 98 6.46 6.99 1.91
CA SER A 98 6.02 6.71 3.28
C SER A 98 5.41 5.32 3.44
N PHE A 99 4.77 4.77 2.40
CA PHE A 99 4.04 3.50 2.45
C PHE A 99 4.75 2.32 1.77
N VAL A 100 5.95 2.49 1.20
CA VAL A 100 6.60 1.43 0.43
C VAL A 100 6.76 0.12 1.22
N HIS A 101 7.05 0.23 2.52
CA HIS A 101 7.15 -0.91 3.43
C HIS A 101 5.79 -1.46 3.89
N ASP A 102 4.73 -0.65 3.79
CA ASP A 102 3.38 -1.05 4.17
C ASP A 102 2.63 -1.73 3.02
N ILE A 103 3.06 -1.54 1.76
CA ILE A 103 2.44 -2.20 0.59
C ILE A 103 2.46 -3.72 0.74
N CYS A 104 3.53 -4.29 1.27
CA CYS A 104 3.64 -5.75 1.46
C CYS A 104 2.72 -6.31 2.55
N LYS A 105 2.12 -5.45 3.40
CA LYS A 105 1.12 -5.86 4.38
C LYS A 105 -0.25 -6.13 3.74
N PHE A 106 -0.48 -5.67 2.51
CA PHE A 106 -1.70 -5.98 1.78
C PHE A 106 -1.64 -7.39 1.19
N GLU A 107 -2.62 -8.19 1.57
CA GLU A 107 -2.86 -9.52 0.99
C GLU A 107 -3.48 -9.43 -0.41
N ASP A 108 -3.51 -10.58 -1.10
CA ASP A 108 -3.94 -10.75 -2.50
C ASP A 108 -3.06 -9.97 -3.48
N ASN A 109 -3.44 -9.99 -4.76
CA ASN A 109 -2.78 -9.24 -5.84
C ASN A 109 -2.87 -7.70 -5.66
N LEU A 110 -3.35 -7.20 -4.51
CA LEU A 110 -3.44 -5.76 -4.21
C LEU A 110 -2.06 -5.17 -3.97
N SER A 111 -1.17 -5.88 -3.28
CA SER A 111 0.22 -5.44 -3.10
C SER A 111 0.94 -5.36 -4.45
N ASP A 112 0.77 -6.37 -5.31
CA ASP A 112 1.30 -6.40 -6.67
C ASP A 112 0.76 -5.25 -7.53
N ASP A 113 -0.56 -5.04 -7.55
CA ASP A 113 -1.18 -3.96 -8.33
C ASP A 113 -0.67 -2.56 -7.90
N ILE A 114 -0.54 -2.34 -6.59
CA ILE A 114 0.00 -1.08 -6.05
C ILE A 114 1.48 -0.94 -6.41
N TYR A 115 2.27 -2.01 -6.26
CA TYR A 115 3.69 -2.00 -6.59
C TYR A 115 3.91 -1.70 -8.08
N GLU A 116 3.21 -2.41 -8.96
CA GLU A 116 3.30 -2.17 -10.40
C GLU A 116 2.81 -0.78 -10.81
N PHE A 117 1.78 -0.23 -10.15
CA PHE A 117 1.35 1.14 -10.37
C PHE A 117 2.51 2.12 -10.16
N TYR A 118 3.26 1.98 -9.08
CA TYR A 118 4.39 2.87 -8.79
C TYR A 118 5.59 2.64 -9.72
N ILE A 119 5.81 1.42 -10.20
CA ILE A 119 6.81 1.15 -11.24
C ILE A 119 6.43 1.82 -12.56
N ASP A 120 5.18 1.69 -13.01
CA ASP A 120 4.69 2.35 -14.21
C ASP A 120 4.79 3.89 -14.06
N LEU A 121 4.42 4.44 -12.90
CA LEU A 121 4.52 5.87 -12.61
C LEU A 121 5.97 6.38 -12.63
N PHE A 122 6.90 5.62 -12.03
CA PHE A 122 8.31 5.96 -12.02
C PHE A 122 8.89 6.02 -13.44
N ARG A 123 8.58 5.03 -14.28
CA ARG A 123 9.05 5.00 -15.67
C ARG A 123 8.46 6.15 -16.49
N ALA A 124 7.18 6.46 -16.29
CA ALA A 124 6.54 7.59 -16.94
C ALA A 124 7.25 8.91 -16.59
N GLU A 125 7.63 9.08 -15.32
CA GLU A 125 8.36 10.27 -14.88
C GLU A 125 9.77 10.35 -15.48
N MET A 126 10.50 9.24 -15.55
CA MET A 126 11.82 9.23 -16.20
C MET A 126 11.71 9.66 -17.67
N ASN A 127 10.74 9.10 -18.39
CA ASN A 127 10.50 9.43 -19.79
C ASN A 127 10.07 10.90 -19.95
N ARG A 128 9.19 11.40 -19.09
CA ARG A 128 8.78 12.81 -19.05
C ARG A 128 9.97 13.73 -18.84
N SER A 129 10.80 13.46 -17.82
CA SER A 129 11.99 14.27 -17.51
C SER A 129 12.95 14.30 -18.69
N TYR A 130 13.23 13.14 -19.29
CA TYR A 130 14.10 13.04 -20.45
C TYR A 130 13.62 13.93 -21.60
N ILE A 131 12.33 13.83 -21.96
CA ILE A 131 11.73 14.64 -23.04
C ILE A 131 11.85 16.13 -22.70
N GLN A 132 11.59 16.53 -21.45
CA GLN A 132 11.69 17.94 -21.05
C GLN A 132 13.11 18.49 -21.14
N GLU A 133 14.11 17.71 -20.76
CA GLU A 133 15.52 18.10 -20.82
C GLU A 133 16.05 18.22 -22.25
N HIS A 134 15.49 17.44 -23.19
CA HIS A 134 16.01 17.32 -24.55
C HIS A 134 15.10 17.95 -25.63
N LYS A 135 13.99 18.60 -25.24
CA LYS A 135 12.98 19.15 -26.16
C LYS A 135 13.51 20.17 -27.17
N ASP A 136 14.56 20.91 -26.80
CA ASP A 136 15.14 21.99 -27.61
C ASP A 136 16.31 21.52 -28.49
N ILE A 137 16.68 20.24 -28.42
CA ILE A 137 17.77 19.67 -29.22
C ILE A 137 17.28 19.37 -30.63
N GLU A 138 17.96 19.93 -31.63
CA GLU A 138 17.54 19.80 -33.03
C GLU A 138 18.00 18.50 -33.71
N GLU A 139 18.90 17.73 -33.09
CA GLU A 139 19.44 16.49 -33.65
C GLU A 139 18.34 15.45 -33.93
N VAL A 140 18.34 14.88 -35.14
CA VAL A 140 17.32 13.91 -35.58
C VAL A 140 17.26 12.68 -34.69
N LYS A 141 18.42 12.19 -34.22
CA LYS A 141 18.49 11.04 -33.31
C LYS A 141 17.79 11.35 -31.99
N GLU A 142 18.04 12.53 -31.45
CA GLU A 142 17.47 12.98 -30.19
C GLU A 142 15.95 13.11 -30.27
N LYS A 143 15.46 13.74 -31.35
CA LYS A 143 14.02 13.82 -31.63
C LYS A 143 13.38 12.44 -31.73
N THR A 144 14.04 11.51 -32.43
CA THR A 144 13.54 10.13 -32.57
C THR A 144 13.47 9.42 -31.22
N PHE A 145 14.45 9.64 -30.33
CA PHE A 145 14.44 9.03 -29.01
C PHE A 145 13.38 9.65 -28.09
N CYS A 146 13.22 10.97 -28.08
CA CYS A 146 12.11 11.67 -27.42
C CYS A 146 10.74 11.13 -27.89
N ASP A 147 10.62 10.75 -29.18
CA ASP A 147 9.41 10.16 -29.70
C ASP A 147 9.10 8.79 -29.08
N TYR A 148 10.10 7.92 -28.89
CA TYR A 148 9.96 6.66 -28.19
C TYR A 148 9.61 6.85 -26.71
N CYS A 149 10.32 7.73 -26.01
CA CYS A 149 10.01 8.07 -24.62
C CYS A 149 8.56 8.55 -24.46
N PHE A 150 8.05 9.34 -25.42
CA PHE A 150 6.67 9.81 -25.36
C PHE A 150 5.66 8.66 -25.51
N ILE A 151 5.91 7.71 -26.41
CA ILE A 151 5.06 6.53 -26.61
C ILE A 151 5.02 5.68 -25.33
N ASP A 152 6.17 5.44 -24.72
CA ASP A 152 6.29 4.63 -23.51
C ASP A 152 5.61 5.32 -22.31
N MET A 153 5.91 6.60 -22.09
CA MET A 153 5.26 7.43 -21.06
C MET A 153 3.74 7.43 -21.20
N LYS A 154 3.23 7.57 -22.43
CA LYS A 154 1.79 7.54 -22.73
C LYS A 154 1.18 6.20 -22.28
N ALA A 155 1.80 5.09 -22.66
CA ALA A 155 1.31 3.76 -22.31
C ALA A 155 1.34 3.52 -20.79
N GLU A 156 2.38 4.00 -20.11
CA GLU A 156 2.54 3.92 -18.65
C GLU A 156 1.46 4.73 -17.93
N LEU A 157 1.21 5.98 -18.34
CA LEU A 157 0.16 6.82 -17.75
C LEU A 157 -1.24 6.25 -17.96
N ILE A 158 -1.50 5.62 -19.11
CA ILE A 158 -2.76 4.88 -19.33
C ILE A 158 -2.87 3.74 -18.32
N ARG A 159 -1.85 2.88 -18.20
CA ARG A 159 -1.87 1.76 -17.24
C ARG A 159 -2.06 2.24 -15.80
N CYS A 160 -1.36 3.29 -15.40
CA CYS A 160 -1.54 3.94 -14.09
C CYS A 160 -3.00 4.34 -13.88
N SER A 161 -3.58 5.11 -14.82
CA SER A 161 -4.96 5.59 -14.71
C SER A 161 -5.99 4.45 -14.62
N GLU A 162 -5.75 3.32 -15.28
CA GLU A 162 -6.63 2.16 -15.23
C GLU A 162 -6.49 1.34 -13.93
N LYS A 163 -5.32 1.38 -13.29
CA LYS A 163 -5.06 0.73 -12.00
C LYS A 163 -5.68 1.49 -10.82
N ILE A 164 -5.69 2.82 -10.85
CA ILE A 164 -6.24 3.67 -9.78
C ILE A 164 -7.64 3.22 -9.31
N PRO A 165 -8.69 3.13 -10.17
CA PRO A 165 -10.02 2.75 -9.72
C PRO A 165 -10.10 1.30 -9.22
N LYS A 166 -9.29 0.39 -9.77
CA LYS A 166 -9.23 -1.01 -9.32
C LYS A 166 -8.66 -1.11 -7.91
N ILE A 167 -7.58 -0.40 -7.64
CA ILE A 167 -6.93 -0.35 -6.32
C ILE A 167 -7.88 0.27 -5.29
N ILE A 168 -8.53 1.40 -5.62
CA ILE A 168 -9.52 2.04 -4.75
C ILE A 168 -10.64 1.05 -4.40
N SER A 169 -11.23 0.39 -5.40
CA SER A 169 -12.31 -0.57 -5.20
C SER A 169 -11.92 -1.71 -4.25
N ARG A 170 -10.72 -2.29 -4.42
CA ARG A 170 -10.23 -3.38 -3.56
C ARG A 170 -9.94 -2.92 -2.13
N LEU A 171 -9.40 -1.71 -1.97
CA LEU A 171 -9.18 -1.12 -0.65
C LEU A 171 -10.51 -0.91 0.09
N GLU A 172 -11.55 -0.44 -0.61
CA GLU A 172 -12.90 -0.26 -0.06
C GLU A 172 -13.54 -1.61 0.30
N GLU A 173 -13.49 -2.60 -0.60
CA GLU A 173 -14.09 -3.92 -0.39
C GLU A 173 -13.52 -4.63 0.84
N LYS A 174 -12.19 -4.62 1.01
CA LYS A 174 -11.50 -5.46 2.00
C LYS A 174 -11.29 -4.80 3.37
N TYR A 175 -11.24 -3.46 3.44
CA TYR A 175 -10.85 -2.75 4.66
C TYR A 175 -11.88 -1.76 5.20
N GLU A 176 -12.89 -1.39 4.42
CA GLU A 176 -13.93 -0.44 4.86
C GLU A 176 -15.25 -1.10 5.27
N ASN A 177 -15.53 -2.31 4.78
CA ASN A 177 -16.68 -3.14 5.18
C ASN A 177 -16.46 -3.85 6.52
#